data_AF-A0A1I5CK14-F1
#
_entry.id   AF-A0A1I5CK14-F1
#
_cell.length_a   1.000
_cell.length_b   1.000
_cell.length_c   1.000
_cell.angle_alpha   90.00
_cell.angle_beta   90.00
_cell.angle_gamma   90.00
#
_symmetry.space_group_name_H-M   'P 1'
#
loop_
_entity.id
_entity.type
_entity.pdbx_description
1 polymer ?
#
loop_
_entity_poly.entity_id
_entity_poly.type
_entity_poly.pdbx_seq_one_letter_code
_entity_poly.pdbx_strand_id
1 'polypeptide(L)' 'MGAMQKIGELIQQRRDHLRITQKQLADMADVGINTLYKIETGQANPTFKSLQKITDILGMEITLQVKKV' A
#
# COMPACT_ATOMS: atom_id res chain seq x y z
N MET A 1 -13.79 -2.71 -10.05
CA MET A 1 -12.57 -2.63 -9.22
C MET A 1 -12.92 -1.99 -7.89
N GLY A 2 -12.70 -2.69 -6.79
CA GLY A 2 -12.97 -2.16 -5.45
C GLY A 2 -11.95 -1.10 -5.02
N ALA A 3 -12.27 -0.29 -4.01
CA ALA A 3 -11.34 0.71 -3.46
C ALA A 3 -10.02 0.08 -2.99
N MET A 4 -10.10 -1.12 -2.40
CA MET A 4 -8.93 -1.86 -1.90
C MET A 4 -7.97 -2.30 -3.01
N GLN A 5 -8.50 -2.74 -4.16
CA GLN A 5 -7.66 -3.11 -5.31
C GLN A 5 -6.87 -1.91 -5.84
N LYS A 6 -7.53 -0.74 -5.95
CA LYS A 6 -6.85 0.48 -6.41
C LYS A 6 -5.71 0.91 -5.49
N ILE A 7 -5.90 0.80 -4.17
CA ILE A 7 -4.86 1.09 -3.18
C ILE A 7 -3.68 0.12 -3.33
N GLY A 8 -3.98 -1.18 -3.44
CA GLY A 8 -2.96 -2.20 -3.63
C GLY A 8 -2.13 -1.99 -4.90
N GLU A 9 -2.79 -1.69 -6.02
CA GLU A 9 -2.15 -1.38 -7.31
C GLU A 9 -1.24 -0.15 -7.22
N LEU A 10 -1.68 0.94 -6.57
CA LEU A 10 -0.88 2.15 -6.39
C LEU A 10 0.39 1.88 -5.56
N ILE A 11 0.25 1.12 -4.48
CA ILE A 11 1.39 0.70 -3.63
C ILE A 11 2.37 -0.13 -4.45
N GLN A 12 1.88 -1.12 -5.19
CA GLN A 12 2.71 -1.99 -6.04
C GLN A 12 3.46 -1.19 -7.10
N GLN A 13 2.76 -0.32 -7.84
CA GLN A 13 3.36 0.52 -8.89
C GLN A 13 4.45 1.44 -8.31
N ARG A 14 4.20 2.05 -7.15
CA ARG A 14 5.19 2.90 -6.50
C ARG A 14 6.39 2.09 -6.02
N ARG A 15 6.16 0.91 -5.46
CA ARG A 15 7.21 -0.02 -5.03
C ARG A 15 8.11 -0.40 -6.20
N ASP A 16 7.52 -0.74 -7.35
CA ASP A 16 8.26 -1.11 -8.56
C ASP A 16 9.05 0.08 -9.12
N HIS A 17 8.50 1.30 -9.07
CA HIS A 17 9.20 2.52 -9.44
C HIS A 17 10.44 2.79 -8.58
N LEU A 18 10.36 2.52 -7.28
CA LEU A 18 11.49 2.62 -6.34
C LEU A 18 12.45 1.42 -6.40
N ARG A 19 12.14 0.40 -7.21
CA ARG A 19 12.93 -0.83 -7.39
C ARG A 19 13.22 -1.57 -6.06
N ILE A 20 12.26 -1.55 -5.14
CA ILE A 20 12.35 -2.31 -3.90
C ILE A 20 11.48 -3.56 -3.96
N THR A 21 11.89 -4.61 -3.27
CA THR A 21 11.13 -5.86 -3.16
C THR A 21 10.00 -5.74 -2.14
N GLN A 22 8.99 -6.61 -2.24
CA GLN A 22 7.94 -6.71 -1.22
C GLN A 22 8.52 -6.98 0.17
N LYS A 23 9.56 -7.83 0.26
CA LYS A 23 10.23 -8.12 1.54
C LYS A 23 10.86 -6.86 2.13
N GLN A 24 11.62 -6.10 1.34
CA GLN A 24 12.23 -4.86 1.80
C GLN A 24 11.18 -3.85 2.28
N LEU A 25 10.10 -3.67 1.52
CA LEU A 25 9.01 -2.78 1.94
C LEU A 25 8.35 -3.26 3.23
N ALA A 26 8.11 -4.56 3.36
CA ALA A 26 7.52 -5.17 4.54
C ALA A 26 8.41 -4.97 5.79
N ASP A 27 9.71 -5.21 5.64
CA ASP A 27 10.70 -5.05 6.70
C ASP A 27 10.82 -3.57 7.12
N MET A 28 10.89 -2.64 6.16
CA MET A 28 10.96 -1.20 6.45
C MET A 28 9.67 -0.69 7.10
N ALA A 29 8.51 -1.17 6.66
CA ALA A 29 7.20 -0.73 7.14
C ALA A 29 6.77 -1.43 8.42
N ASP A 30 7.58 -2.36 8.95
CA ASP A 30 7.23 -3.17 10.12
C ASP A 30 5.83 -3.79 9.95
N VAL A 31 5.65 -4.45 8.79
CA VAL A 31 4.45 -5.21 8.42
C VAL A 31 4.85 -6.60 7.94
N GLY A 32 3.99 -7.59 8.19
CA GLY A 32 4.24 -8.93 7.66
C GLY A 32 4.23 -8.94 6.13
N ILE A 33 5.19 -9.63 5.51
CA ILE A 33 5.26 -9.79 4.04
C ILE A 33 3.95 -10.35 3.44
N ASN A 34 3.32 -11.31 4.12
CA ASN A 34 2.03 -11.87 3.72
C ASN A 34 0.90 -10.83 3.79
N THR A 35 0.97 -9.92 4.76
CA THR A 35 0.01 -8.82 4.89
C THR A 35 0.19 -7.84 3.74
N LEU A 36 1.43 -7.44 3.43
CA LEU A 36 1.73 -6.58 2.29
C LEU A 36 1.26 -7.20 0.97
N TYR A 37 1.53 -8.49 0.74
CA TYR A 37 1.04 -9.22 -0.44
C TYR A 37 -0.50 -9.18 -0.56
N LYS A 38 -1.22 -9.42 0.54
CA LYS A 38 -2.68 -9.35 0.54
C LYS A 38 -3.20 -7.93 0.32
N ILE A 39 -2.46 -6.90 0.75
CA ILE A 39 -2.77 -5.50 0.47
C ILE A 39 -2.61 -5.22 -1.03
N GLU A 40 -1.46 -5.58 -1.63
CA GLU A 40 -1.19 -5.35 -3.05
C GLU A 40 -2.19 -6.09 -3.97
N THR A 41 -2.65 -7.27 -3.56
CA THR A 41 -3.66 -8.05 -4.31
C THR A 41 -5.12 -7.65 -3.99
N GLY A 42 -5.35 -6.68 -3.09
CA GLY A 42 -6.68 -6.23 -2.69
C GLY A 42 -7.48 -7.25 -1.86
N GLN A 43 -6.82 -8.28 -1.31
CA GLN A 43 -7.42 -9.35 -0.50
C GLN A 43 -7.43 -9.04 1.00
N ALA A 44 -6.68 -8.02 1.45
CA ALA A 44 -6.68 -7.56 2.84
C ALA A 44 -7.43 -6.24 3.00
N ASN A 45 -8.00 -6.05 4.19
CA ASN A 45 -8.44 -4.76 4.70
C ASN A 45 -7.41 -4.25 5.74
N PRO A 46 -6.30 -3.61 5.33
CA PRO A 46 -5.32 -3.04 6.23
C PRO A 46 -5.92 -1.94 7.09
N THR A 47 -5.34 -1.77 8.28
CA THR A 47 -5.62 -0.60 9.10
C THR A 47 -5.04 0.66 8.43
N PHE A 48 -5.63 1.82 8.71
CA PHE A 48 -5.07 3.10 8.26
C PHE A 48 -3.61 3.28 8.71
N LYS A 49 -3.28 2.84 9.93
CA LYS A 49 -1.91 2.86 10.46
C LYS A 49 -0.93 2.05 9.60
N SER A 50 -1.34 0.86 9.15
CA SER A 50 -0.52 0.04 8.25
C SER A 50 -0.33 0.70 6.89
N LEU A 51 -1.39 1.32 6.35
CA LEU A 51 -1.30 2.07 5.10
C LEU A 51 -0.34 3.25 5.25
N GLN A 52 -0.45 4.05 6.32
CA GLN A 52 0.47 5.16 6.60
C GLN A 52 1.93 4.69 6.64
N LYS A 53 2.25 3.64 7.40
CA LYS A 53 3.64 3.12 7.47
C LYS A 53 4.17 2.78 6.07
N ILE A 54 3.37 2.10 5.26
CA ILE A 54 3.74 1.71 3.89
C ILE A 54 3.92 2.94 3.00
N THR A 55 2.96 3.87 3.02
CA THR A 55 2.99 5.07 2.17
C THR A 55 4.14 5.99 2.55
N ASP A 56 4.46 6.14 3.84
CA ASP A 56 5.57 6.98 4.31
C ASP A 56 6.91 6.52 3.72
N ILE A 57 7.16 5.21 3.69
CA ILE A 57 8.39 4.62 3.10
C ILE A 57 8.41 4.76 1.59
N LEU A 58 7.25 4.65 0.95
CA LEU A 58 7.10 4.85 -0.48
C LEU A 58 7.15 6.33 -0.90
N GLY A 59 7.23 7.26 0.07
CA GLY A 59 7.18 8.69 -0.17
C GLY A 59 5.84 9.11 -0.79
N MET A 60 4.74 8.53 -0.31
CA MET A 60 3.38 8.78 -0.75
C MET A 60 2.57 9.42 0.37
N GLU A 61 1.61 10.26 -0.01
CA GLU A 61 0.67 10.89 0.91
C GLU A 61 -0.76 10.37 0.66
N ILE A 62 -1.50 10.10 1.73
CA ILE A 62 -2.91 9.72 1.65
C ILE A 62 -3.74 11.00 1.68
N THR A 63 -4.47 11.26 0.60
CA THR A 63 -5.36 12.43 0.49
C THR A 63 -6.83 12.01 0.37
N LEU A 64 -7.71 12.79 0.98
CA LEU A 64 -9.15 12.62 0.88
C LEU A 64 -9.72 13.66 -0.09
N GLN A 65 -10.56 13.21 -1.02
CA GLN A 65 -11.21 14.08 -2.00
C GLN A 65 -12.72 13.89 -1.95
N VAL A 66 -13.46 14.97 -2.22
CA VAL A 66 -14.92 14.92 -2.29
C VAL A 66 -15.31 14.04 -3.48
N LYS A 67 -16.14 13.01 -3.21
CA LYS A 67 -16.67 12.13 -4.24
C LYS A 67 -17.52 12.97 -5.21
N LYS A 68 -17.09 13.04 -6.47
CA LYS A 68 -17.93 13.57 -7.55
C LYS A 68 -19.08 12.59 -7.77
N VAL A 69 -20.30 13.06 -7.54
CA VAL A 69 -21.54 12.33 -7.81
C VAL A 69 -21.83 12.42 -9.29
#